data_AF-A0A954FCR0-F1
#
_entry.id   AF-A0A954FCR0-F1
#
_cell.length_a   1.000
_cell.length_b   1.000
_cell.length_c   1.000
_cell.angle_alpha   90.00
_cell.angle_beta   90.00
_cell.angle_gamma   90.00
#
_symmetry.space_group_name_H-M   'P 1'
#
loop_
_entity.id
_entity.type
_entity.pdbx_description
1 polymer ?
#
loop_
_entity_poly.entity_id
_entity_poly.type
_entity_poly.pdbx_seq_one_letter_code
_entity_poly.pdbx_strand_id
1 'polypeptide(L)'
;MSDSPKQEYLSQVLQMNPLEQPAEILNRRKQFLQPQTVSRPSLSSNASDRHNRADAVGQINSLRKHFWSIKTDMIEQQLNDIDISDFPELTFAIGRLRKIATLRESFTRLQHRCEGHETFYEQFCKLVISSPAEAERLRSTSYAQPEATMFDVELVSPEEERKLARIVQQEFPELYALEKDWLNQLAATSKKSNTIALMVKTLYILIAIAAGISVLLILYLCL
;
A
#
# COMPACT_ATOMS: atom_id res chain seq x y z
N MET A 1 47.98 20.26 -17.59
CA MET A 1 46.98 20.55 -16.55
C MET A 1 46.05 19.35 -16.51
N SER A 2 46.10 18.58 -15.43
CA SER A 2 45.47 17.26 -15.36
C SER A 2 44.01 17.44 -14.98
N ASP A 3 43.10 17.38 -15.95
CA ASP A 3 41.68 17.40 -15.66
C ASP A 3 41.34 16.16 -14.80
N SER A 4 40.80 16.42 -13.62
CA SER A 4 40.41 15.35 -12.70
C SER A 4 39.30 14.52 -13.37
N PRO A 5 39.34 13.17 -13.31
CA PRO A 5 38.32 12.32 -13.93
C PRO A 5 36.89 12.66 -13.47
N LYS A 6 36.76 13.31 -12.30
CA LYS A 6 35.48 13.82 -11.78
C LYS A 6 34.92 14.99 -12.60
N GLN A 7 35.79 15.86 -13.10
CA GLN A 7 35.45 17.06 -13.84
C GLN A 7 35.00 16.71 -15.27
N GLU A 8 35.66 15.72 -15.88
CA GLU A 8 35.25 15.17 -17.18
C GLU A 8 33.91 14.43 -17.11
N TYR A 9 33.68 13.62 -16.07
CA TYR A 9 32.38 13.00 -15.85
C TYR A 9 31.26 14.04 -15.67
N LEU A 10 31.51 15.07 -14.85
CA LEU A 10 30.51 16.08 -14.55
C LEU A 10 30.17 16.93 -15.78
N SER A 11 31.18 17.32 -16.58
CA SER A 11 30.95 18.10 -17.80
C SER A 11 30.11 17.34 -18.82
N GLN A 12 30.34 16.02 -18.94
CA GLN A 12 29.59 15.16 -19.84
C GLN A 12 28.14 14.98 -19.39
N VAL A 13 27.88 14.75 -18.10
CA VAL A 13 26.50 14.58 -17.59
C VAL A 13 25.68 15.87 -17.68
N LEU A 14 26.30 17.03 -17.41
CA LEU A 14 25.62 18.33 -17.48
C LEU A 14 25.20 18.74 -18.90
N GLN A 15 25.81 18.14 -19.93
CA GLN A 15 25.46 18.37 -21.33
C GLN A 15 24.31 17.46 -21.82
N MET A 16 23.87 16.48 -21.03
CA MET A 16 22.82 15.54 -21.43
C MET A 16 21.44 16.05 -21.02
N ASN A 17 20.42 15.76 -21.84
CA ASN A 17 19.04 16.10 -21.51
C ASN A 17 18.43 15.01 -20.61
N PRO A 18 18.08 15.31 -19.35
CA PRO A 18 17.58 14.30 -18.41
C PRO A 18 16.21 13.73 -18.77
N LEU A 19 15.43 14.41 -19.61
CA LEU A 19 14.11 13.94 -20.04
C LEU A 19 14.18 12.95 -21.21
N GLU A 20 15.22 13.06 -22.04
CA GLU A 20 15.38 12.25 -23.25
C GLU A 20 16.41 11.13 -23.07
N GLN A 21 17.41 11.34 -22.20
CA GLN A 21 18.55 10.43 -22.05
C GLN A 21 18.76 9.92 -20.60
N PRO A 22 17.71 9.55 -19.84
CA PRO A 22 17.86 9.13 -18.46
C PRO A 22 18.69 7.85 -18.31
N ALA A 23 18.57 6.90 -19.25
CA ALA A 23 19.30 5.63 -19.21
C ALA A 23 20.81 5.83 -19.38
N GLU A 24 21.21 6.79 -20.22
CA GLU A 24 22.61 7.02 -20.55
C GLU A 24 23.33 7.79 -19.43
N ILE A 25 22.65 8.75 -18.79
CA ILE A 25 23.12 9.42 -17.56
C ILE A 25 23.36 8.38 -16.44
N LEU A 26 22.41 7.46 -16.24
CA LEU A 26 22.54 6.41 -15.22
C LEU A 26 23.68 5.43 -15.54
N ASN A 27 23.87 5.08 -16.82
CA ASN A 27 24.94 4.17 -17.23
C ASN A 27 26.32 4.82 -17.03
N ARG A 28 26.50 6.09 -17.40
CA ARG A 28 27.74 6.83 -17.14
C ARG A 28 28.03 6.97 -15.66
N ARG A 29 27.01 7.24 -14.84
CA ARG A 29 27.15 7.24 -13.37
C ARG A 29 27.65 5.90 -12.86
N LYS A 30 27.10 4.79 -13.36
CA LYS A 30 27.51 3.44 -12.98
C LYS A 30 28.96 3.15 -13.36
N GLN A 31 29.39 3.57 -14.55
CA GLN A 31 30.77 3.42 -15.04
C GLN A 31 31.75 4.27 -14.22
N PHE A 32 31.39 5.52 -13.91
CA PHE A 32 32.24 6.41 -13.11
C PHE A 32 32.41 5.93 -11.66
N LEU A 33 31.37 5.33 -11.07
CA LEU A 33 31.41 4.80 -9.70
C LEU A 33 32.07 3.42 -9.57
N GLN A 34 32.34 2.72 -10.67
CA GLN A 34 32.98 1.39 -10.67
C GLN A 34 34.26 1.44 -11.51
N PRO A 35 35.41 1.83 -10.92
CA PRO A 35 36.69 1.70 -11.59
C PRO A 35 36.94 0.22 -11.87
N GLN A 36 37.36 -0.09 -13.09
CA GLN A 36 37.61 -1.43 -13.63
C GLN A 36 38.09 -2.44 -12.57
N THR A 37 37.15 -3.25 -12.07
CA THR A 37 37.47 -4.53 -11.47
C THR A 37 36.96 -5.57 -12.46
N VAL A 38 37.91 -6.15 -13.18
CA VAL A 38 37.92 -7.53 -13.71
C VAL A 38 36.54 -8.10 -14.04
N SER A 39 36.29 -8.29 -15.34
CA SER A 39 35.38 -9.29 -15.90
C SER A 39 34.51 -9.99 -14.88
N ARG A 40 33.39 -9.35 -14.48
CA ARG A 40 32.30 -10.13 -13.90
C ARG A 40 31.90 -11.12 -14.99
N PRO A 41 31.94 -12.44 -14.73
CA PRO A 41 31.25 -13.37 -15.59
C PRO A 41 29.84 -12.81 -15.73
N SER A 42 29.37 -12.75 -16.97
CA SER A 42 27.95 -12.61 -17.28
C SER A 42 27.16 -13.32 -16.19
N LEU A 43 26.24 -12.58 -15.56
CA LEU A 43 25.16 -13.12 -14.76
C LEU A 43 24.42 -14.12 -15.65
N SER A 44 24.94 -15.33 -15.75
CA SER A 44 24.15 -16.53 -15.92
C SER A 44 23.33 -16.61 -14.65
N SER A 45 22.28 -15.80 -14.59
CA SER A 45 21.17 -16.03 -13.69
C SER A 45 20.60 -17.36 -14.15
N ASN A 46 21.12 -18.43 -13.54
CA ASN A 46 20.75 -19.79 -13.87
C ASN A 46 19.24 -19.86 -13.71
N ALA A 47 18.55 -20.51 -14.65
CA ALA A 47 17.11 -20.69 -14.56
C ALA A 47 16.69 -21.25 -13.18
N SER A 48 17.57 -22.04 -12.55
CA SER A 48 17.44 -22.55 -11.19
C SER A 48 17.32 -21.45 -10.13
N ASP A 49 18.18 -20.42 -10.13
CA ASP A 49 18.15 -19.37 -9.10
C ASP A 49 16.88 -18.52 -9.20
N ARG A 50 16.41 -18.28 -10.44
CA ARG A 50 15.13 -17.60 -10.69
C ARG A 50 13.94 -18.42 -10.25
N HIS A 51 13.99 -19.74 -10.44
CA HIS A 51 12.95 -20.67 -9.99
C HIS A 51 12.89 -20.72 -8.47
N ASN A 52 14.02 -20.96 -7.80
CA ASN A 52 14.14 -20.98 -6.34
C ASN A 52 13.65 -19.67 -5.70
N ARG A 53 13.99 -18.53 -6.32
CA ARG A 53 13.48 -17.22 -5.88
C ARG A 53 11.96 -17.11 -6.05
N ALA A 54 11.43 -17.52 -7.19
CA ALA A 54 10.00 -17.48 -7.45
C ALA A 54 9.23 -18.37 -6.46
N ASP A 55 9.80 -19.53 -6.11
CA ASP A 55 9.24 -20.46 -5.14
C ASP A 55 9.24 -19.85 -3.73
N ALA A 56 10.36 -19.26 -3.29
CA ALA A 56 10.42 -18.56 -2.00
C ALA A 56 9.41 -17.41 -1.91
N VAL A 57 9.27 -16.61 -2.98
CA VAL A 57 8.25 -15.55 -3.06
C VAL A 57 6.84 -16.16 -3.05
N GLY A 58 6.63 -17.29 -3.73
CA GLY A 58 5.37 -18.03 -3.75
C GLY A 58 4.96 -18.54 -2.37
N GLN A 59 5.91 -19.06 -1.60
CA GLN A 59 5.70 -19.50 -0.22
C GLN A 59 5.33 -18.32 0.69
N ILE A 60 6.07 -17.21 0.61
CA ILE A 60 5.75 -15.98 1.38
C ILE A 60 4.35 -15.47 1.02
N ASN A 61 3.98 -15.46 -0.27
CA ASN A 61 2.65 -15.03 -0.70
C ASN A 61 1.54 -15.98 -0.24
N SER A 62 1.81 -17.27 -0.22
CA SER A 62 0.86 -18.27 0.31
C SER A 62 0.68 -18.12 1.81
N LEU A 63 1.76 -17.84 2.56
CA LEU A 63 1.71 -17.52 3.97
C LEU A 63 0.90 -16.24 4.22
N ARG A 64 1.09 -15.17 3.43
CA ARG A 64 0.29 -13.95 3.54
C ARG A 64 -1.21 -14.22 3.43
N LYS A 65 -1.63 -15.03 2.45
CA LYS A 65 -3.06 -15.35 2.24
C LYS A 65 -3.71 -16.02 3.45
N HIS A 66 -2.98 -16.90 4.11
CA HIS A 66 -3.50 -17.69 5.24
C HIS A 66 -3.02 -17.15 6.59
N PHE A 67 -2.36 -15.99 6.60
CA PHE A 67 -1.65 -15.49 7.78
C PHE A 67 -2.59 -15.49 8.99
N TRP A 68 -3.71 -14.79 8.92
CA TRP A 68 -4.67 -14.64 10.02
C TRP A 68 -5.36 -15.93 10.45
N SER A 69 -5.37 -16.98 9.62
CA SER A 69 -6.04 -18.26 9.91
C SER A 69 -5.12 -19.26 10.61
N ILE A 70 -3.80 -19.10 10.50
CA ILE A 70 -2.80 -20.03 11.06
C ILE A 70 -2.40 -19.60 12.48
N LYS A 71 -2.04 -20.55 13.34
CA LYS A 71 -1.51 -20.29 14.70
C LYS A 71 -0.13 -19.63 14.66
N THR A 72 0.19 -18.81 15.66
CA THR A 72 1.47 -18.06 15.72
C THR A 72 2.69 -18.98 15.63
N ASP A 73 2.70 -20.11 16.34
CA ASP A 73 3.83 -21.07 16.32
C ASP A 73 4.10 -21.64 14.92
N MET A 74 3.02 -21.91 14.18
CA MET A 74 3.11 -22.43 12.81
C MET A 74 3.60 -21.37 11.82
N ILE A 75 3.34 -20.09 12.08
CA ILE A 75 3.86 -19.00 11.25
C ILE A 75 5.37 -18.86 11.44
N GLU A 76 5.85 -18.94 12.68
CA GLU A 76 7.29 -18.90 12.93
C GLU A 76 8.01 -20.07 12.28
N GLN A 77 7.44 -21.29 12.39
CA GLN A 77 7.97 -22.45 11.71
C GLN A 77 8.01 -22.26 10.19
N GLN A 78 6.89 -21.86 9.57
CA GLN A 78 6.85 -21.62 8.12
C GLN A 78 7.79 -20.49 7.67
N LEU A 79 8.01 -19.46 8.50
CA LEU A 79 8.96 -18.39 8.19
C LEU A 79 10.42 -18.84 8.29
N ASN A 80 10.72 -19.85 9.11
CA ASN A 80 12.06 -20.43 9.26
C ASN A 80 12.35 -21.51 8.21
N ASP A 81 11.31 -22.18 7.70
CA ASP A 81 11.43 -23.20 6.66
C ASP A 81 11.71 -22.61 5.26
N ILE A 82 11.43 -21.32 5.05
CA ILE A 82 11.71 -20.64 3.78
C ILE A 82 13.22 -20.38 3.67
N ASP A 83 13.89 -21.09 2.76
CA ASP A 83 15.28 -20.84 2.45
C ASP A 83 15.47 -19.48 1.75
N ILE A 84 16.08 -18.56 2.46
CA ILE A 84 16.39 -17.19 2.01
C ILE A 84 17.88 -16.90 2.01
N SER A 85 18.73 -17.91 2.23
CA SER A 85 20.17 -17.75 2.37
C SER A 85 20.79 -17.05 1.15
N ASP A 86 20.23 -17.31 -0.02
CA ASP A 86 20.68 -16.75 -1.30
C ASP A 86 19.98 -15.42 -1.69
N PHE A 87 18.95 -14.99 -0.95
CA PHE A 87 18.08 -13.85 -1.31
C PHE A 87 17.91 -12.87 -0.14
N PRO A 88 18.93 -12.04 0.15
CA PRO A 88 18.90 -11.12 1.29
C PRO A 88 17.77 -10.10 1.22
N GLU A 89 17.23 -9.79 0.03
CA GLU A 89 16.08 -8.90 -0.12
C GLU A 89 14.78 -9.45 0.50
N LEU A 90 14.64 -10.78 0.62
CA LEU A 90 13.46 -11.43 1.20
C LEU A 90 13.46 -11.40 2.73
N THR A 91 14.63 -11.20 3.35
CA THR A 91 14.79 -11.07 4.80
C THR A 91 13.90 -9.97 5.37
N PHE A 92 13.74 -8.84 4.66
CA PHE A 92 12.86 -7.77 5.09
C PHE A 92 11.38 -8.19 5.11
N ALA A 93 10.95 -8.95 4.10
CA ALA A 93 9.57 -9.43 4.02
C ALA A 93 9.26 -10.42 5.16
N ILE A 94 10.17 -11.35 5.44
CA ILE A 94 10.04 -12.32 6.53
C ILE A 94 10.09 -11.62 7.89
N GLY A 95 11.04 -10.70 8.09
CA GLY A 95 11.16 -9.93 9.33
C GLY A 95 9.90 -9.11 9.62
N ARG A 96 9.28 -8.52 8.59
CA ARG A 96 8.01 -7.82 8.73
C ARG A 96 6.88 -8.76 9.15
N LEU A 97 6.73 -9.93 8.51
CA LEU A 97 5.70 -10.90 8.89
C LEU A 97 5.89 -11.43 10.31
N ARG A 98 7.15 -11.69 10.72
CA ARG A 98 7.48 -12.08 12.09
C ARG A 98 7.08 -11.00 13.10
N LYS A 99 7.40 -9.73 12.81
CA LYS A 99 6.98 -8.60 13.64
C LYS A 99 5.45 -8.50 13.75
N ILE A 100 4.73 -8.72 12.66
CA ILE A 100 3.25 -8.72 12.69
C ILE A 100 2.73 -9.89 13.53
N ALA A 101 3.36 -11.07 13.43
CA ALA A 101 2.99 -12.25 14.23
C ALA A 101 3.12 -11.98 15.74
N THR A 102 4.17 -11.27 16.17
CA THR A 102 4.33 -10.87 17.58
C THR A 102 3.29 -9.87 18.08
N LEU A 103 2.63 -9.15 17.17
CA LEU A 103 1.65 -8.10 17.49
C LEU A 103 0.19 -8.58 17.38
N ARG A 104 -0.04 -9.88 17.19
CA ARG A 104 -1.39 -10.44 16.99
C ARG A 104 -2.37 -10.12 18.09
N GLU A 105 -1.93 -10.13 19.34
CA GLU A 105 -2.79 -9.75 20.47
C GLU A 105 -3.24 -8.29 20.38
N SER A 106 -2.35 -7.38 19.97
CA SER A 106 -2.71 -5.98 19.70
C SER A 106 -3.73 -5.88 18.56
N PHE A 107 -3.63 -6.70 17.51
CA PHE A 107 -4.64 -6.76 16.44
C PHE A 107 -6.00 -7.25 16.96
N THR A 108 -6.04 -8.27 17.82
CA THR A 108 -7.29 -8.73 18.45
C THR A 108 -7.91 -7.63 19.31
N ARG A 109 -7.11 -6.91 20.10
CA ARG A 109 -7.58 -5.76 20.88
C ARG A 109 -8.10 -4.63 19.98
N LEU A 110 -7.43 -4.38 18.86
CA LEU A 110 -7.88 -3.40 17.87
C LEU A 110 -9.22 -3.82 17.24
N GLN A 111 -9.42 -5.10 16.94
CA GLN A 111 -10.68 -5.62 16.41
C GLN A 111 -11.86 -5.28 17.33
N HIS A 112 -11.71 -5.52 18.64
CA HIS A 112 -12.71 -5.15 19.63
C HIS A 112 -12.92 -3.64 19.70
N ARG A 113 -11.86 -2.85 19.55
CA ARG A 113 -11.95 -1.38 19.58
C ARG A 113 -12.64 -0.80 18.33
N CYS A 114 -12.51 -1.49 17.21
CA CYS A 114 -13.10 -1.20 15.92
C CYS A 114 -14.44 -1.93 15.69
N GLU A 115 -15.10 -2.41 16.74
CA GLU A 115 -16.43 -3.01 16.62
C GLU A 115 -17.41 -2.02 15.95
N GLY A 116 -18.12 -2.48 14.93
CA GLY A 116 -18.96 -1.63 14.06
C GLY A 116 -18.20 -0.94 12.91
N HIS A 117 -16.89 -1.16 12.76
CA HIS A 117 -16.06 -0.63 11.68
C HIS A 117 -15.19 -1.73 11.05
N GLU A 118 -15.82 -2.84 10.68
CA GLU A 118 -15.15 -4.05 10.17
C GLU A 118 -14.33 -3.76 8.91
N THR A 119 -14.84 -2.95 7.98
CA THR A 119 -14.15 -2.56 6.75
C THR A 119 -12.79 -1.92 7.02
N PHE A 120 -12.69 -1.03 8.02
CA PHE A 120 -11.41 -0.41 8.39
C PHE A 120 -10.42 -1.45 8.93
N TYR A 121 -10.89 -2.33 9.82
CA TYR A 121 -10.06 -3.36 10.42
C TYR A 121 -9.55 -4.35 9.37
N GLU A 122 -10.41 -4.80 8.46
CA GLU A 122 -10.05 -5.70 7.36
C GLU A 122 -9.05 -5.06 6.40
N GLN A 123 -9.27 -3.80 6.01
CA GLN A 123 -8.34 -3.05 5.17
C GLN A 123 -6.98 -2.93 5.83
N PHE A 124 -6.94 -2.58 7.13
CA PHE A 124 -5.69 -2.48 7.87
C PHE A 124 -4.96 -3.83 7.94
N CYS A 125 -5.67 -4.91 8.29
CA CYS A 125 -5.13 -6.27 8.35
C CYS A 125 -4.58 -6.75 7.00
N LYS A 126 -5.25 -6.38 5.90
CA LYS A 126 -4.79 -6.68 4.54
C LYS A 126 -3.55 -5.86 4.17
N LEU A 127 -3.52 -4.59 4.52
CA LEU A 127 -2.42 -3.69 4.21
C LEU A 127 -1.12 -4.13 4.90
N VAL A 128 -1.18 -4.42 6.20
CA VAL A 128 0.02 -4.72 6.99
C VAL A 128 0.77 -5.97 6.49
N ILE A 129 0.04 -7.01 6.06
CA ILE A 129 0.63 -8.27 5.57
C ILE A 129 1.02 -8.23 4.09
N SER A 130 0.51 -7.25 3.33
CA SER A 130 0.73 -7.17 1.89
C SER A 130 2.20 -6.95 1.53
N SER A 131 2.58 -7.34 0.32
CA SER A 131 3.89 -6.94 -0.23
C SER A 131 3.93 -5.42 -0.41
N PRO A 132 5.10 -4.77 -0.41
CA PRO A 132 5.18 -3.32 -0.58
C PRO A 132 4.47 -2.81 -1.84
N ALA A 133 4.60 -3.52 -2.95
CA ALA A 133 3.92 -3.18 -4.21
C ALA A 133 2.39 -3.32 -4.10
N GLU A 134 1.91 -4.39 -3.45
CA GLU A 134 0.48 -4.62 -3.26
C GLU A 134 -0.11 -3.63 -2.24
N ALA A 135 0.61 -3.30 -1.18
CA ALA A 135 0.20 -2.29 -0.21
C ALA A 135 0.03 -0.92 -0.89
N GLU A 136 0.96 -0.52 -1.77
CA GLU A 136 0.85 0.73 -2.52
C GLU A 136 -0.36 0.74 -3.47
N ARG A 137 -0.61 -0.39 -4.13
CA ARG A 137 -1.81 -0.58 -4.95
C ARG A 137 -3.08 -0.45 -4.11
N LEU A 138 -3.13 -1.09 -2.94
CA LEU A 138 -4.28 -1.02 -2.03
C LEU A 138 -4.52 0.38 -1.49
N ARG A 139 -3.47 1.14 -1.17
CA ARG A 139 -3.59 2.56 -0.83
C ARG A 139 -4.24 3.32 -1.98
N SER A 140 -3.73 3.16 -3.19
CA SER A 140 -4.24 3.83 -4.39
C SER A 140 -5.71 3.45 -4.71
N THR A 141 -6.08 2.18 -4.57
CA THR A 141 -7.44 1.69 -4.84
C THR A 141 -8.44 2.10 -3.78
N SER A 142 -8.06 2.15 -2.50
CA SER A 142 -8.96 2.61 -1.43
C SER A 142 -9.36 4.09 -1.60
N TYR A 143 -8.59 4.87 -2.36
CA TYR A 143 -8.91 6.26 -2.74
C TYR A 143 -9.61 6.39 -4.10
N ALA A 144 -9.52 5.38 -4.97
CA ALA A 144 -10.34 5.32 -6.16
C ALA A 144 -11.75 4.94 -5.68
N GLN A 145 -12.62 5.95 -5.54
CA GLN A 145 -14.02 5.76 -5.19
C GLN A 145 -14.57 4.53 -5.94
N PRO A 146 -15.27 3.59 -5.27
CA PRO A 146 -16.06 2.64 -6.02
C PRO A 146 -17.02 3.47 -6.87
N GLU A 147 -16.89 3.35 -8.19
CA GLU A 147 -17.91 3.80 -9.13
C GLU A 147 -19.22 3.22 -8.61
N ALA A 148 -20.11 4.12 -8.18
CA ALA A 148 -21.32 3.82 -7.47
C ALA A 148 -22.10 2.73 -8.22
N THR A 149 -22.00 1.50 -7.73
CA THR A 149 -22.99 0.48 -8.05
C THR A 149 -24.25 0.91 -7.31
N MET A 150 -25.31 1.07 -8.09
CA MET A 150 -26.47 1.94 -7.86
C MET A 150 -27.31 1.65 -6.59
N PHE A 151 -26.91 0.73 -5.72
CA PHE A 151 -27.77 0.19 -4.66
C PHE A 151 -27.13 -0.11 -3.30
N ASP A 152 -25.85 0.17 -3.06
CA ASP A 152 -25.25 -0.09 -1.73
C ASP A 152 -24.32 1.06 -1.33
N VAL A 153 -24.90 2.03 -0.61
CA VAL A 153 -24.20 3.27 -0.22
C VAL A 153 -24.24 3.40 1.30
N GLU A 154 -23.60 2.45 1.99
CA GLU A 154 -22.95 2.77 3.26
C GLU A 154 -21.67 3.56 2.95
N LEU A 155 -21.84 4.86 2.67
CA LEU A 155 -20.72 5.80 2.68
C LEU A 155 -20.22 5.86 4.12
N VAL A 156 -19.22 5.02 4.46
CA VAL A 156 -18.44 5.17 5.68
C VAL A 156 -18.01 6.63 5.75
N SER A 157 -18.42 7.32 6.82
CA SER A 157 -18.14 8.74 6.92
C SER A 157 -16.63 8.91 7.00
N PRO A 158 -16.02 9.76 6.15
CA PRO A 158 -14.58 10.01 6.22
C PRO A 158 -14.13 10.61 7.57
N GLU A 159 -15.07 11.05 8.42
CA GLU A 159 -14.80 11.44 9.81
C GLU A 159 -14.60 10.25 10.75
N GLU A 160 -15.28 9.12 10.49
CA GLU A 160 -15.17 7.90 11.28
C GLU A 160 -13.82 7.23 11.04
N GLU A 161 -13.39 7.10 9.78
CA GLU A 161 -12.05 6.58 9.45
C GLU A 161 -10.93 7.42 10.07
N ARG A 162 -11.09 8.75 10.15
CA ARG A 162 -10.14 9.64 10.84
C ARG A 162 -10.09 9.39 12.33
N LYS A 163 -11.26 9.20 12.95
CA LYS A 163 -11.35 8.90 14.39
C LYS A 163 -10.67 7.57 14.68
N LEU A 164 -10.88 6.56 13.85
CA LEU A 164 -10.22 5.25 13.96
C LEU A 164 -8.71 5.35 13.75
N ALA A 165 -8.25 6.12 12.75
CA ALA A 165 -6.81 6.34 12.55
C ALA A 165 -6.14 7.01 13.76
N ARG A 166 -6.82 7.96 14.41
CA ARG A 166 -6.36 8.57 15.68
C ARG A 166 -6.38 7.59 16.84
N ILE A 167 -7.39 6.74 16.94
CA ILE A 167 -7.46 5.67 17.96
C ILE A 167 -6.25 4.74 17.81
N VAL A 168 -5.95 4.28 16.59
CA VAL A 168 -4.75 3.44 16.33
C VAL A 168 -3.47 4.18 16.73
N GLN A 169 -3.35 5.47 16.39
CA GLN A 169 -2.18 6.26 16.75
C GLN A 169 -1.98 6.43 18.27
N GLN A 170 -3.07 6.60 19.03
CA GLN A 170 -3.01 6.89 20.46
C GLN A 170 -2.98 5.63 21.33
N GLU A 171 -3.81 4.64 21.00
CA GLU A 171 -4.03 3.45 21.82
C GLU A 171 -3.14 2.26 21.40
N PHE A 172 -2.63 2.25 20.16
CA PHE A 172 -1.85 1.13 19.58
C PHE A 172 -0.62 1.62 18.79
N PRO A 173 0.35 2.30 19.43
CA PRO A 173 1.52 2.88 18.76
C PRO A 173 2.36 1.84 18.00
N GLU A 174 2.40 0.60 18.49
CA GLU A 174 3.09 -0.53 17.84
C GLU A 174 2.45 -0.93 16.51
N LEU A 175 1.12 -0.83 16.40
CA LEU A 175 0.38 -1.08 15.17
C LEU A 175 0.49 0.13 14.23
N TYR A 176 0.41 1.34 14.78
CA TYR A 176 0.60 2.57 14.02
C TYR A 176 1.96 2.59 13.29
N ALA A 177 3.02 2.10 13.93
CA ALA A 177 4.35 2.03 13.33
C ALA A 177 4.44 1.12 12.08
N LEU A 178 3.51 0.19 11.88
CA LEU A 178 3.49 -0.70 10.72
C LEU A 178 3.04 0.01 9.44
N GLU A 179 2.09 0.95 9.57
CA GLU A 179 1.41 1.63 8.45
C GLU A 179 1.18 3.11 8.75
N LYS A 180 2.25 3.76 9.25
CA LYS A 180 2.26 5.18 9.61
C LYS A 180 1.78 6.07 8.47
N ASP A 181 2.25 5.82 7.25
CA ASP A 181 1.98 6.69 6.10
C ASP A 181 0.50 6.64 5.71
N TRP A 182 -0.09 5.45 5.67
CA TRP A 182 -1.51 5.28 5.37
C TRP A 182 -2.41 5.90 6.46
N LEU A 183 -2.12 5.65 7.74
CA LEU A 183 -2.90 6.21 8.85
C LEU A 183 -2.80 7.75 8.90
N ASN A 184 -1.62 8.31 8.61
CA ASN A 184 -1.45 9.76 8.51
C ASN A 184 -2.20 10.34 7.31
N GLN A 185 -2.21 9.65 6.18
CA GLN A 185 -2.98 10.06 5.01
C GLN A 185 -4.48 10.06 5.32
N LEU A 186 -5.01 9.01 5.95
CA LEU A 186 -6.41 8.97 6.41
C LEU A 186 -6.73 10.12 7.37
N ALA A 187 -5.84 10.41 8.32
CA ALA A 187 -6.00 11.54 9.24
C ALA A 187 -5.97 12.91 8.52
N ALA A 188 -5.27 13.02 7.38
CA ALA A 188 -5.02 14.27 6.65
C ALA A 188 -5.99 14.56 5.50
N THR A 189 -6.79 13.61 5.01
CA THR A 189 -7.71 13.75 3.85
C THR A 189 -8.91 14.70 4.08
N SER A 190 -8.79 15.66 4.99
CA SER A 190 -9.87 16.37 5.67
C SER A 190 -10.65 17.41 4.86
N LYS A 191 -10.08 18.09 3.86
CA LYS A 191 -10.73 19.33 3.35
C LYS A 191 -11.41 19.24 2.00
N LYS A 192 -10.90 18.42 1.06
CA LYS A 192 -11.44 18.39 -0.32
C LYS A 192 -12.52 17.33 -0.53
N SER A 193 -12.47 16.19 0.18
CA SER A 193 -13.48 15.13 0.03
C SER A 193 -14.77 15.47 0.76
N ASN A 194 -14.70 16.12 1.93
CA ASN A 194 -15.89 16.53 2.68
C ASN A 194 -16.77 17.51 1.88
N THR A 195 -16.19 18.44 1.10
CA THR A 195 -16.98 19.35 0.24
C THR A 195 -17.63 18.64 -0.94
N ILE A 196 -16.92 17.69 -1.57
CA ILE A 196 -17.47 16.89 -2.68
C ILE A 196 -18.58 15.97 -2.15
N ALA A 197 -18.36 15.26 -1.04
CA ALA A 197 -19.35 14.40 -0.42
C ALA A 197 -20.59 15.19 0.06
N LEU A 198 -20.39 16.40 0.61
CA LEU A 198 -21.49 17.29 0.98
C LEU A 198 -22.27 17.74 -0.27
N MET A 199 -21.59 18.13 -1.35
CA MET A 199 -22.23 18.49 -2.62
C MET A 199 -23.04 17.32 -3.20
N VAL A 200 -22.49 16.11 -3.23
CA VAL A 200 -23.18 14.91 -3.72
C VAL A 200 -24.40 14.59 -2.86
N LYS A 201 -24.28 14.66 -1.53
CA LYS A 201 -25.40 14.44 -0.60
C LYS A 201 -26.50 15.49 -0.79
N THR A 202 -26.14 16.77 -0.98
CA THR A 202 -27.13 17.83 -1.26
C THR A 202 -27.83 17.64 -2.59
N LEU A 203 -27.11 17.21 -3.63
CA LEU A 203 -27.69 16.94 -4.94
C LEU A 203 -28.67 15.76 -4.87
N TYR A 204 -28.33 14.71 -4.15
CA TYR A 204 -29.21 13.55 -3.97
C TYR A 204 -30.51 13.92 -3.24
N ILE A 205 -30.42 14.72 -2.17
CA ILE A 205 -31.60 15.21 -1.45
C ILE A 205 -32.50 16.05 -2.37
N LEU A 206 -31.92 16.93 -3.19
CA LEU A 206 -32.66 17.74 -4.15
C LEU A 206 -33.36 16.88 -5.21
N ILE A 207 -32.69 15.85 -5.74
CA ILE A 207 -33.27 14.92 -6.70
C ILE A 207 -34.42 14.13 -6.07
N ALA A 208 -34.25 13.63 -4.85
CA ALA A 208 -35.30 12.90 -4.13
C ALA A 208 -36.53 13.77 -3.85
N ILE A 209 -36.32 15.03 -3.44
CA ILE A 209 -37.41 16.00 -3.24
C ILE A 209 -38.11 16.31 -4.56
N ALA A 210 -37.37 16.59 -5.64
CA ALA A 210 -37.94 16.88 -6.95
C ALA A 210 -38.74 15.70 -7.50
N ALA A 211 -38.23 14.47 -7.35
CA ALA A 211 -38.95 13.26 -7.72
C ALA A 211 -40.24 13.09 -6.90
N GLY A 212 -40.18 13.29 -5.58
CA GLY A 212 -41.35 13.23 -4.70
C GLY A 212 -42.43 14.27 -5.05
N ILE A 213 -42.02 15.51 -5.32
CA ILE A 213 -42.93 16.59 -5.76
C ILE A 213 -43.54 16.26 -7.13
N SER A 214 -42.76 15.70 -8.06
CA SER A 214 -43.26 15.31 -9.39
C SER A 214 -44.32 14.22 -9.29
N VAL A 215 -44.12 13.22 -8.43
CA VAL A 215 -45.11 12.17 -8.14
C VAL A 215 -46.38 12.75 -7.52
N LEU A 216 -46.24 13.68 -6.56
CA LEU A 216 -47.38 14.38 -5.94
C LEU A 216 -48.17 15.23 -6.94
N LEU A 217 -47.49 15.93 -7.85
CA LEU A 217 -48.13 16.73 -8.91
C LEU A 217 -48.88 15.87 -9.92
N ILE A 218 -48.30 14.73 -10.33
CA ILE A 218 -48.95 13.78 -11.22
C ILE A 218 -50.22 13.21 -10.56
N LEU A 219 -50.13 12.83 -9.27
CA LEU A 219 -51.28 12.37 -8.50
C LEU A 219 -52.38 13.44 -8.38
N TYR A 220 -52.01 14.71 -8.21
CA TYR A 220 -52.96 15.83 -8.10
C TYR A 220 -53.63 16.19 -9.43
N LEU A 221 -52.94 16.02 -10.56
CA LEU A 221 -53.48 16.26 -11.91
C LEU A 221 -54.37 15.13 -12.43
N CYS A 222 -54.27 13.94 -11.84
CA CYS A 222 -55.10 12.78 -12.16
C CYS A 222 -56.36 12.64 -11.28
N LEU A 223 -56.57 13.55 -10.32
CA LEU A 223 -57.73 13.58 -9.42
C LEU A 223 -58.70 14.71 -9.82
#